data_AF-A0A3Q8T4G5-F1
#
_entry.id   AF-A0A3Q8T4G5-F1
#
_cell.length_a   1.000
_cell.length_b   1.000
_cell.length_c   1.000
_cell.angle_alpha   90.00
_cell.angle_beta   90.00
_cell.angle_gamma   90.00
#
_symmetry.space_group_name_H-M   'P 1'
#
loop_
_entity.id
_entity.type
_entity.pdbx_description
1 polymer ?
#
loop_
_entity_poly.entity_id
_entity_poly.type
_entity_poly.pdbx_seq_one_letter_code
_entity_poly.pdbx_strand_id
1 'polypeptide(L)'
;MKDLNLSWELKSIKPNGFFSGYASVFNITDLHGDIIQSGAFLESLKRKQPSEIKLLWQHKTDEPIGIINSLYENEFGLCINARLLLELKRAQEAYTLMQHNVLGGMSIGYQVKKYSYNPKLKQRIITELDLLEISLVTFPANPQCKITNLKQAKSTVLTDSIKHAINILKQQ
;
A
#
# COMPACT_ATOMS: atom_id res chain seq x y z
N MET A 1 4.50 -17.61 46.49
CA MET A 1 4.53 -16.67 45.35
C MET A 1 3.59 -17.24 44.29
N LYS A 2 2.65 -16.44 43.78
CA LYS A 2 1.68 -16.89 42.77
C LYS A 2 2.40 -17.09 41.44
N ASP A 3 2.44 -18.33 40.97
CA ASP A 3 2.89 -18.65 39.62
C ASP A 3 1.95 -17.99 38.60
N LEU A 4 2.41 -16.90 37.97
CA LEU A 4 1.76 -16.34 36.80
C LEU A 4 1.93 -17.32 35.63
N ASN A 5 0.97 -18.22 35.50
CA ASN A 5 0.84 -19.12 34.37
C ASN A 5 0.36 -18.32 33.15
N LEU A 6 1.26 -17.55 32.53
CA LEU A 6 1.01 -16.83 31.29
C LEU A 6 1.16 -17.81 30.12
N SER A 7 0.15 -18.65 29.91
CA SER A 7 0.05 -19.48 28.70
C SER A 7 -0.20 -18.56 27.51
N TRP A 8 0.89 -18.14 26.86
CA TRP A 8 0.82 -17.52 25.54
C TRP A 8 0.29 -18.58 24.57
N GLU A 9 -0.97 -18.49 24.15
CA GLU A 9 -1.39 -19.20 22.95
C GLU A 9 -0.85 -18.41 21.75
N LEU A 10 0.20 -18.92 21.10
CA LEU A 10 0.63 -18.41 19.79
C LEU A 10 -0.48 -18.72 18.77
N LYS A 11 -1.49 -17.85 18.70
CA LYS A 11 -2.45 -17.84 17.60
C LYS A 11 -1.69 -17.49 16.33
N SER A 12 -1.64 -18.42 15.38
CA SER A 12 -1.12 -18.19 14.04
C SER A 12 -1.83 -16.97 13.44
N ILE A 13 -1.11 -15.88 13.20
CA ILE A 13 -1.68 -14.70 12.53
C ILE A 13 -1.87 -15.10 11.08
N LYS A 14 -3.12 -15.27 10.63
CA LYS A 14 -3.41 -15.53 9.22
C LYS A 14 -2.98 -14.34 8.35
N PRO A 15 -2.50 -14.57 7.11
CA PRO A 15 -2.34 -13.50 6.13
C PRO A 15 -3.67 -12.75 6.02
N ASN A 16 -3.63 -11.44 6.22
CA ASN A 16 -4.85 -10.64 6.26
C ASN A 16 -4.92 -9.61 5.10
N GLY A 17 -3.93 -9.62 4.20
CA GLY A 17 -3.89 -8.80 3.00
C GLY A 17 -3.67 -7.30 3.23
N PHE A 18 -3.41 -6.88 4.48
CA PHE A 18 -3.23 -5.46 4.80
C PHE A 18 -1.84 -4.97 4.40
N PHE A 19 -1.81 -3.79 3.78
CA PHE A 19 -0.59 -3.10 3.41
C PHE A 19 -0.75 -1.59 3.49
N SER A 20 0.38 -0.89 3.53
CA SER A 20 0.42 0.57 3.48
C SER A 20 1.64 1.06 2.72
N GLY A 21 1.60 2.34 2.31
CA GLY A 21 2.68 2.96 1.55
C GLY A 21 2.26 4.30 0.94
N TYR A 22 3.04 4.75 -0.03
CA TYR A 22 2.81 6.00 -0.74
C TYR A 22 2.36 5.73 -2.18
N ALA A 23 1.13 6.10 -2.50
CA ALA A 23 0.57 5.96 -3.85
C ALA A 23 1.03 7.08 -4.79
N SER A 24 1.37 8.24 -4.22
CA SER A 24 1.97 9.38 -4.92
C SER A 24 2.94 10.07 -3.98
N VAL A 25 4.08 10.55 -4.50
CA VAL A 25 5.05 11.37 -3.76
C VAL A 25 5.10 12.76 -4.37
N PHE A 26 5.13 13.79 -3.53
CA PHE A 26 5.00 15.17 -3.95
C PHE A 26 6.30 15.76 -4.49
N ASN A 27 6.17 16.74 -5.39
CA ASN A 27 7.25 17.60 -5.89
C ASN A 27 8.39 16.83 -6.59
N ILE A 28 8.07 15.65 -7.14
CA ILE A 28 8.99 14.83 -7.92
C ILE A 28 8.44 14.70 -9.33
N THR A 29 9.30 14.90 -10.32
CA THR A 29 8.97 14.64 -11.71
C THR A 29 8.91 13.14 -11.96
N ASP A 30 7.77 12.67 -12.40
CA ASP A 30 7.58 11.29 -12.79
C ASP A 30 8.12 11.01 -14.20
N LEU A 31 8.06 9.74 -14.63
CA LEU A 31 8.55 9.30 -15.95
C LEU A 31 7.74 9.87 -17.13
N HIS A 32 6.61 10.53 -16.88
CA HIS A 32 5.78 11.19 -17.88
C HIS A 32 5.94 12.72 -17.89
N GLY A 33 6.78 13.26 -16.99
CA GLY A 33 7.00 14.70 -16.85
C GLY A 33 5.97 15.40 -15.97
N ASP A 34 5.14 14.66 -15.23
CA ASP A 34 4.19 15.23 -14.28
C ASP A 34 4.83 15.42 -12.90
N ILE A 35 4.43 16.48 -12.21
CA ILE A 35 4.75 16.75 -10.81
C ILE A 35 3.43 16.91 -10.07
N ILE A 36 3.17 16.08 -9.06
CA ILE A 36 2.04 16.27 -8.15
C ILE A 36 2.49 17.18 -7.00
N GLN A 37 1.81 18.32 -6.81
CA GLN A 37 2.07 19.19 -5.65
C GLN A 37 1.32 18.70 -4.40
N SER A 38 1.89 19.04 -3.24
CA SER A 38 1.17 18.94 -1.97
C SER A 38 -0.12 19.76 -2.04
N GLY A 39 -1.22 19.21 -1.53
CA GLY A 39 -2.55 19.82 -1.64
C GLY A 39 -3.37 19.35 -2.84
N ALA A 40 -2.76 18.69 -3.84
CA ALA A 40 -3.44 18.36 -5.10
C ALA A 40 -4.61 17.37 -4.95
N PHE A 41 -4.61 16.53 -3.91
CA PHE A 41 -5.67 15.56 -3.64
C PHE A 41 -6.74 16.08 -2.68
N LEU A 42 -6.53 17.20 -1.96
CA LEU A 42 -7.41 17.65 -0.87
C LEU A 42 -8.88 17.75 -1.29
N GLU A 43 -9.16 18.42 -2.41
CA GLU A 43 -10.54 18.58 -2.90
C GLU A 43 -11.15 17.26 -3.37
N SER A 44 -10.33 16.32 -3.88
CA SER A 44 -10.81 14.98 -4.21
C SER A 44 -11.17 14.18 -2.96
N LEU A 45 -10.32 14.23 -1.93
CA LEU A 45 -10.50 13.47 -0.69
C LEU A 45 -11.62 14.05 0.19
N LYS A 46 -11.93 15.34 0.08
CA LYS A 46 -13.11 15.94 0.72
C LYS A 46 -14.43 15.46 0.11
N ARG A 47 -14.44 15.21 -1.21
CA ARG A 47 -15.65 14.84 -1.96
C ARG A 47 -15.93 13.34 -1.99
N LYS A 48 -14.91 12.50 -1.74
CA LYS A 48 -14.99 11.04 -1.91
C LYS A 48 -14.69 10.30 -0.62
N GLN A 49 -15.46 9.26 -0.36
CA GLN A 49 -15.09 8.24 0.61
C GLN A 49 -14.00 7.33 0.05
N PRO A 50 -13.15 6.72 0.90
CA PRO A 50 -12.14 5.76 0.44
C PRO A 50 -12.70 4.61 -0.42
N SER A 51 -13.95 4.19 -0.19
CA SER A 51 -14.65 3.15 -0.98
C SER A 51 -14.98 3.55 -2.43
N GLU A 52 -14.98 4.86 -2.72
CA GLU A 52 -15.22 5.37 -4.07
C GLU A 52 -13.95 5.33 -4.95
N ILE A 53 -12.77 5.26 -4.33
CA ILE A 53 -11.48 5.15 -5.01
C ILE A 53 -11.13 3.67 -5.16
N LYS A 54 -10.79 3.24 -6.38
CA LYS A 54 -10.59 1.81 -6.68
C LYS A 54 -9.17 1.37 -6.38
N LEU A 55 -9.02 0.18 -5.82
CA LEU A 55 -7.73 -0.50 -5.71
C LEU A 55 -7.63 -1.56 -6.80
N LEU A 56 -6.81 -1.28 -7.81
CA LEU A 56 -6.75 -2.07 -9.05
C LEU A 56 -5.40 -2.79 -9.22
N TRP A 57 -5.37 -3.72 -10.16
CA TRP A 57 -4.15 -4.32 -10.68
C TRP A 57 -3.73 -3.65 -11.99
N GLN A 58 -2.53 -3.07 -12.04
CA GLN A 58 -1.91 -2.57 -13.29
C GLN A 58 -2.82 -1.64 -14.12
N HIS A 59 -3.58 -0.76 -13.46
CA HIS A 59 -4.57 0.14 -14.06
C HIS A 59 -5.72 -0.55 -14.81
N LYS A 60 -5.88 -1.87 -14.65
CA LYS A 60 -6.96 -2.63 -15.28
C LYS A 60 -8.26 -2.45 -14.51
N THR A 61 -9.21 -1.75 -15.10
CA THR A 61 -10.51 -1.43 -14.49
C THR A 61 -11.40 -2.64 -14.25
N ASP A 62 -11.13 -3.75 -14.94
CA ASP A 62 -11.78 -5.06 -14.78
C ASP A 62 -11.10 -5.96 -13.74
N GLU A 63 -9.97 -5.54 -13.16
CA GLU A 63 -9.25 -6.28 -12.11
C GLU A 63 -9.16 -5.47 -10.80
N PRO A 64 -10.28 -5.19 -10.09
CA PRO A 64 -10.24 -4.72 -8.72
C PRO A 64 -9.75 -5.83 -7.78
N ILE A 65 -8.80 -5.52 -6.89
CA ILE A 65 -8.10 -6.51 -6.07
C ILE A 65 -8.23 -6.30 -4.57
N GLY A 66 -8.89 -5.22 -4.15
CA GLY A 66 -8.91 -4.84 -2.75
C GLY A 66 -9.81 -3.68 -2.41
N ILE A 67 -9.73 -3.26 -1.16
CA ILE A 67 -10.38 -2.07 -0.64
C ILE A 67 -9.34 -1.13 -0.06
N ILE A 68 -9.59 0.17 -0.17
CA ILE A 68 -8.80 1.19 0.49
C ILE A 68 -9.49 1.53 1.81
N ASN A 69 -8.78 1.39 2.92
CA ASN A 69 -9.31 1.66 4.25
C ASN A 69 -9.20 3.13 4.62
N SER A 70 -8.09 3.78 4.26
CA SER A 70 -7.86 5.20 4.52
C SER A 70 -6.85 5.78 3.53
N LEU A 71 -7.02 7.06 3.22
CA LEU A 71 -6.12 7.85 2.39
C LEU A 71 -5.96 9.22 3.02
N TYR A 72 -4.73 9.75 3.04
CA TYR A 72 -4.49 11.11 3.49
C TYR A 72 -3.20 11.66 2.89
N GLU A 73 -3.14 12.98 2.73
CA GLU A 73 -1.89 13.66 2.40
C GLU A 73 -1.08 13.92 3.66
N ASN A 74 0.24 13.81 3.54
CA ASN A 74 1.20 14.37 4.50
C ASN A 74 2.26 15.20 3.76
N GLU A 75 3.31 15.63 4.44
CA GLU A 75 4.38 16.44 3.82
C GLU A 75 5.12 15.72 2.68
N PHE A 76 5.10 14.38 2.65
CA PHE A 76 5.80 13.57 1.67
C PHE A 76 4.94 13.21 0.45
N GLY A 77 3.67 12.88 0.65
CA GLY A 77 2.85 12.32 -0.41
C GLY A 77 1.44 11.90 0.03
N LEU A 78 0.78 11.16 -0.86
CA LEU A 78 -0.50 10.49 -0.59
C LEU A 78 -0.22 9.13 0.06
N CYS A 79 -0.46 9.07 1.38
CA CYS A 79 -0.35 7.86 2.17
C CYS A 79 -1.64 7.03 2.09
N ILE A 80 -1.49 5.71 2.02
CA ILE A 80 -2.61 4.78 1.94
C ILE A 80 -2.50 3.68 2.98
N ASN A 81 -3.65 3.26 3.53
CA ASN A 81 -3.81 1.95 4.17
C ASN A 81 -4.89 1.19 3.42
N ALA A 82 -4.59 -0.04 3.01
CA ALA A 82 -5.47 -0.83 2.18
C ALA A 82 -5.40 -2.31 2.52
N ARG A 83 -6.36 -3.07 1.98
CA ARG A 83 -6.46 -4.51 2.15
C ARG A 83 -6.78 -5.20 0.84
N LEU A 84 -5.96 -6.17 0.48
CA LEU A 84 -6.24 -7.12 -0.59
C LEU A 84 -7.38 -8.06 -0.17
N LEU A 85 -8.35 -8.26 -1.07
CA LEU A 85 -9.42 -9.24 -0.89
C LEU A 85 -8.91 -10.61 -1.32
N LEU A 86 -8.26 -11.33 -0.39
CA LEU A 86 -7.59 -12.61 -0.66
C LEU A 86 -8.54 -13.75 -1.07
N GLU A 87 -9.84 -13.50 -1.12
CA GLU A 87 -10.84 -14.37 -1.76
C GLU A 87 -10.73 -14.34 -3.30
N LEU A 88 -10.12 -13.29 -3.86
CA LEU A 88 -9.89 -13.12 -5.29
C LEU A 88 -8.53 -13.71 -5.69
N LYS A 89 -8.50 -14.51 -6.76
CA LYS A 89 -7.26 -15.12 -7.27
C LYS A 89 -6.17 -14.08 -7.58
N ARG A 90 -6.52 -12.98 -8.26
CA ARG A 90 -5.54 -11.92 -8.57
C ARG A 90 -4.97 -11.25 -7.32
N ALA A 91 -5.78 -11.06 -6.29
CA ALA A 91 -5.33 -10.49 -5.03
C ALA A 91 -4.36 -11.42 -4.29
N GLN A 92 -4.58 -12.74 -4.35
CA GLN A 92 -3.63 -13.73 -3.82
C GLN A 92 -2.29 -13.67 -4.57
N GLU A 93 -2.32 -13.64 -5.91
CA GLU A 93 -1.12 -13.52 -6.74
C GLU A 93 -0.36 -12.22 -6.42
N ALA A 94 -1.05 -11.08 -6.33
CA ALA A 94 -0.46 -9.80 -5.95
C ALA A 94 0.19 -9.89 -4.56
N TYR A 95 -0.51 -10.47 -3.58
CA TYR A 95 0.03 -10.65 -2.23
C TYR A 95 1.31 -11.49 -2.24
N THR A 96 1.34 -12.62 -2.95
CA THR A 96 2.55 -13.44 -3.11
C THR A 96 3.69 -12.64 -3.73
N LEU A 97 3.44 -11.92 -4.82
CA LEU A 97 4.47 -11.10 -5.47
C LEU A 97 5.01 -10.00 -4.54
N MET A 98 4.15 -9.40 -3.72
CA MET A 98 4.54 -8.41 -2.71
C MET A 98 5.38 -9.04 -1.59
N GLN A 99 5.03 -10.23 -1.11
CA GLN A 99 5.81 -10.94 -0.08
C GLN A 99 7.24 -11.23 -0.52
N HIS A 100 7.43 -11.51 -1.81
CA HIS A 100 8.73 -11.79 -2.41
C HIS A 100 9.42 -10.53 -2.97
N ASN A 101 8.91 -9.32 -2.69
CA ASN A 101 9.43 -8.04 -3.19
C ASN A 101 9.54 -7.95 -4.72
N VAL A 102 8.82 -8.81 -5.46
CA VAL A 102 8.73 -8.75 -6.92
C VAL A 102 7.80 -7.61 -7.35
N LEU A 103 6.80 -7.31 -6.53
CA LEU A 103 5.85 -6.23 -6.72
C LEU A 103 5.84 -5.31 -5.50
N GLY A 104 6.32 -4.08 -5.65
CA GLY A 104 6.33 -3.10 -4.57
C GLY A 104 5.92 -1.69 -4.98
N GLY A 105 5.58 -1.48 -6.26
CA GLY A 105 5.22 -0.18 -6.81
C GLY A 105 3.73 0.12 -6.70
N MET A 106 3.40 1.40 -6.55
CA MET A 106 2.04 1.91 -6.69
C MET A 106 2.00 3.07 -7.69
N SER A 107 0.87 3.22 -8.34
CA SER A 107 0.57 4.38 -9.17
C SER A 107 -0.89 4.80 -9.02
N ILE A 108 -1.23 5.96 -9.55
CA ILE A 108 -2.54 6.58 -9.42
C ILE A 108 -3.16 6.82 -10.80
N GLY A 109 -4.46 6.61 -10.88
CA GLY A 109 -5.29 7.03 -11.99
C GLY A 109 -6.15 8.20 -11.54
N TYR A 110 -6.11 9.29 -12.30
CA TYR A 110 -6.74 10.54 -11.91
C TYR A 110 -7.16 11.36 -13.12
N GLN A 111 -8.02 12.35 -12.88
CA GLN A 111 -8.35 13.40 -13.84
C GLN A 111 -7.74 14.71 -13.36
N VAL A 112 -6.93 15.36 -14.20
CA VAL A 112 -6.37 16.68 -13.90
C VAL A 112 -7.50 17.72 -13.83
N LYS A 113 -7.52 18.54 -12.78
CA LYS A 113 -8.45 19.67 -12.62
C LYS A 113 -7.76 21.02 -12.77
N LYS A 114 -6.58 21.18 -12.17
CA LYS A 114 -5.73 22.37 -12.31
C LYS A 114 -4.26 21.98 -12.43
N TYR A 115 -3.55 22.69 -13.30
CA TYR A 115 -2.13 22.53 -13.49
C TYR A 115 -1.48 23.83 -13.98
N SER A 116 -0.18 23.92 -13.83
CA SER A 116 0.69 24.85 -14.56
C SER A 116 1.70 24.06 -15.38
N TYR A 117 2.31 24.68 -16.39
CA TYR A 117 3.26 24.02 -17.27
C TYR A 117 4.58 24.80 -17.33
N ASN A 118 5.69 24.10 -17.13
CA ASN A 118 7.03 24.62 -17.32
C ASN A 118 7.56 24.16 -18.69
N PRO A 119 7.55 25.03 -19.72
CA PRO A 119 7.97 24.64 -21.07
C PRO A 119 9.47 24.37 -21.19
N LYS A 120 10.30 24.99 -20.35
CA LYS A 120 11.76 24.79 -20.39
C LYS A 120 12.14 23.38 -19.94
N LEU A 121 11.49 22.90 -18.89
CA LEU A 121 11.72 21.56 -18.34
C LEU A 121 10.76 20.51 -18.90
N LYS A 122 9.80 20.92 -19.75
CA LYS A 122 8.69 20.09 -20.26
C LYS A 122 7.90 19.40 -19.14
N GLN A 123 7.69 20.10 -18.03
CA GLN A 123 7.03 19.54 -16.84
C GLN A 123 5.62 20.10 -16.70
N ARG A 124 4.65 19.22 -16.41
CA ARG A 124 3.30 19.63 -16.00
C ARG A 124 3.17 19.49 -14.49
N ILE A 125 2.90 20.61 -13.83
CA ILE A 125 2.80 20.71 -12.38
C ILE A 125 1.31 20.70 -12.02
N ILE A 126 0.84 19.59 -11.49
CA ILE A 126 -0.55 19.35 -11.14
C ILE A 126 -0.79 19.86 -9.71
N THR A 127 -1.73 20.79 -9.59
CA THR A 127 -2.07 21.47 -8.33
C THR A 127 -3.45 21.10 -7.81
N GLU A 128 -4.29 20.50 -8.66
CA GLU A 128 -5.56 19.90 -8.27
C GLU A 128 -5.90 18.76 -9.22
N LEU A 129 -6.33 17.63 -8.67
CA LEU A 129 -6.79 16.48 -9.44
C LEU A 129 -7.98 15.81 -8.77
N ASP A 130 -8.71 15.01 -9.54
CA ASP A 130 -9.73 14.10 -9.03
C ASP A 130 -9.20 12.67 -9.07
N LEU A 131 -8.97 12.08 -7.90
CA LEU A 131 -8.40 10.74 -7.76
C LEU A 131 -9.48 9.69 -8.06
N LEU A 132 -9.19 8.78 -8.97
CA LEU A 132 -10.13 7.74 -9.41
C LEU A 132 -9.74 6.37 -8.85
N GLU A 133 -8.46 6.04 -8.93
CA GLU A 133 -7.94 4.74 -8.53
C GLU A 133 -6.48 4.79 -8.09
N ILE A 134 -6.09 3.75 -7.37
CA ILE A 134 -4.72 3.44 -7.01
C ILE A 134 -4.46 2.00 -7.45
N SER A 135 -3.36 1.79 -8.15
CA SER A 135 -3.00 0.48 -8.70
C SER A 135 -1.73 -0.05 -8.06
N LEU A 136 -1.71 -1.37 -7.81
CA LEU A 136 -0.44 -2.08 -7.67
C LEU A 136 0.16 -2.28 -9.07
N VAL A 137 1.41 -1.85 -9.23
CA VAL A 137 2.08 -1.83 -10.55
C VAL A 137 3.49 -2.38 -10.47
N THR A 138 3.94 -2.99 -11.57
CA THR A 138 5.32 -3.47 -11.67
C THR A 138 6.30 -2.30 -11.78
N PHE A 139 5.96 -1.31 -12.59
CA PHE A 139 6.78 -0.14 -12.84
C PHE A 139 5.95 1.12 -12.60
N PRO A 140 6.08 1.78 -11.44
CA PRO A 140 5.34 3.00 -11.17
C PRO A 140 5.89 4.16 -11.97
N ALA A 141 5.00 5.06 -12.40
CA ALA A 141 5.38 6.32 -13.06
C ALA A 141 6.38 7.12 -12.20
N ASN A 142 6.18 7.14 -10.88
CA ASN A 142 7.14 7.68 -9.92
C ASN A 142 7.77 6.53 -9.11
N PRO A 143 9.07 6.22 -9.28
CA PRO A 143 9.78 5.14 -8.59
C PRO A 143 9.78 5.22 -7.05
N GLN A 144 9.45 6.36 -6.47
CA GLN A 144 9.34 6.51 -5.01
C GLN A 144 7.99 6.07 -4.45
N CYS A 145 6.98 5.84 -5.31
CA CYS A 145 5.66 5.37 -4.90
C CYS A 145 5.72 3.87 -4.59
N LYS A 146 5.92 3.55 -3.32
CA LYS A 146 6.19 2.18 -2.86
C LYS A 146 5.27 1.74 -1.73
N ILE A 147 5.05 0.44 -1.69
CA ILE A 147 4.54 -0.27 -0.52
C ILE A 147 5.66 -0.26 0.53
N THR A 148 5.37 0.23 1.73
CA THR A 148 6.35 0.36 2.82
C THR A 148 6.10 -0.65 3.94
N ASN A 149 4.87 -1.15 4.05
CA ASN A 149 4.53 -2.17 5.03
C ASN A 149 3.58 -3.20 4.42
N LEU A 150 3.87 -4.47 4.67
CA LEU A 150 3.02 -5.60 4.34
C LEU A 150 2.84 -6.44 5.60
N LYS A 151 1.61 -6.56 6.08
CA LYS A 151 1.34 -7.40 7.24
C LYS A 151 1.40 -8.87 6.82
N GLN A 152 2.53 -9.50 7.13
CA GLN A 152 2.76 -10.91 6.89
C GLN A 152 2.28 -11.74 8.08
N ALA A 153 1.74 -12.93 7.78
CA ALA A 153 1.66 -13.97 8.80
C ALA A 153 3.05 -14.26 9.32
N LYS A 154 3.26 -14.24 10.65
CA LYS A 154 4.53 -14.71 11.22
C LYS A 154 4.72 -16.17 10.81
N SER A 155 5.84 -16.45 10.14
CA SER A 155 6.23 -17.80 9.71
C SER A 155 6.15 -18.81 10.86
N THR A 156 5.50 -19.94 10.60
CA THR A 156 5.41 -21.10 11.50
C THR A 156 6.79 -21.59 11.95
N VAL A 157 7.83 -21.42 11.12
CA VAL A 157 9.21 -21.84 11.42
C VAL A 157 9.77 -21.10 12.64
N LEU A 158 9.48 -19.80 12.78
CA LEU A 158 9.91 -19.03 13.95
C LEU A 158 9.19 -19.52 15.21
N THR A 159 7.91 -19.91 15.09
CA THR A 159 7.13 -20.42 16.22
C THR A 159 7.59 -21.80 16.69
N ASP A 160 8.08 -22.65 15.78
CA ASP A 160 8.56 -23.99 16.14
C ASP A 160 9.95 -23.94 16.81
N SER A 161 10.85 -23.08 16.33
CA SER A 161 12.14 -22.84 17.00
C SER A 161 11.98 -22.24 18.40
N ILE A 162 11.01 -21.33 18.59
CA ILE A 162 10.69 -20.75 19.91
C ILE A 162 10.07 -21.81 20.84
N LYS A 163 9.14 -22.64 20.34
CA LYS A 163 8.59 -23.76 21.13
C LYS A 163 9.67 -24.75 21.56
N HIS A 164 10.60 -25.06 20.67
CA HIS A 164 11.71 -25.96 20.97
C HIS A 164 12.63 -25.39 22.07
N ALA A 165 13.01 -24.12 21.96
CA ALA A 165 13.80 -23.44 22.99
C ALA A 165 13.10 -23.39 24.36
N ILE A 166 11.78 -23.14 24.38
CA ILE A 166 11.00 -23.10 25.63
C ILE A 166 10.87 -24.50 26.26
N ASN A 167 10.76 -25.56 25.46
CA ASN A 167 10.74 -26.92 25.99
C ASN A 167 12.08 -27.32 26.64
N ILE A 168 13.21 -26.90 26.06
CA ILE A 168 14.53 -27.14 26.65
C ILE A 168 14.64 -26.48 28.03
N LEU A 169 14.16 -25.23 28.16
CA LEU A 169 14.20 -24.47 29.42
C LEU A 169 13.26 -25.01 30.51
N LYS A 170 12.23 -25.78 30.15
CA LYS A 170 11.29 -26.41 31.11
C LYS A 170 11.74 -27.78 31.60
N GLN A 171 12.78 -28.37 31.00
CA GLN A 171 13.33 -29.68 31.36
C GLN A 171 14.59 -29.57 32.26
N GLN A 172 14.94 -28.36 32.69
CA GLN A 172 15.94 -28.06 33.71
C GLN A 172 15.22 -27.62 35.00
#